data_AF-A0A935BAU6-F1
#
_entry.id   AF-A0A935BAU6-F1
#
_cell.length_a   1.000
_cell.length_b   1.000
_cell.length_c   1.000
_cell.angle_alpha   90.00
_cell.angle_beta   90.00
_cell.angle_gamma   90.00
#
_symmetry.space_group_name_H-M   'P 1'
#
loop_
_entity.id
_entity.type
_entity.pdbx_description
1 polymer ?
#
loop_
_entity_poly.entity_id
_entity_poly.type
_entity_poly.pdbx_seq_one_letter_code
_entity_poly.pdbx_strand_id
1 'polypeptide(L)'
;MIRRNPRHGSQAGQRGSTLTEVMVSVVLFSVGVIGLMRVLGTAVQDTGSLQYRATAATLADTAIGQMWVDRGNLPAYVTAGTAVPELPNGSRVVTVAGNIVTVAISWQAPGAAAASTHRVTATIVGN
;
A
#
# COMPACT_ATOMS: atom_id res chain seq x y z
N MET A 1 -37.66 -52.57 -58.86
CA MET A 1 -38.09 -51.74 -57.71
C MET A 1 -36.97 -51.73 -56.67
N ILE A 2 -36.26 -50.61 -56.47
CA ILE A 2 -35.19 -50.46 -55.47
C ILE A 2 -35.65 -49.41 -54.46
N ARG A 3 -35.97 -49.82 -53.22
CA ARG A 3 -36.31 -48.90 -52.13
C ARG A 3 -35.03 -48.27 -51.60
N ARG A 4 -34.95 -46.93 -51.61
CA ARG A 4 -33.91 -46.17 -50.90
C ARG A 4 -34.15 -46.32 -49.40
N ASN A 5 -33.12 -46.71 -48.65
CA ASN A 5 -33.16 -46.79 -47.20
C ASN A 5 -32.62 -45.46 -46.60
N PRO A 6 -33.44 -44.63 -45.96
CA PRO A 6 -32.96 -43.44 -45.28
C PRO A 6 -32.38 -43.83 -43.91
N ARG A 7 -31.07 -43.61 -43.72
CA ARG A 7 -30.45 -43.68 -42.39
C ARG A 7 -30.85 -42.42 -41.63
N HIS A 8 -31.75 -42.57 -40.66
CA HIS A 8 -32.03 -41.51 -39.69
C HIS A 8 -30.78 -41.35 -38.81
N GLY A 9 -30.06 -40.24 -38.97
CA GLY A 9 -29.05 -39.82 -38.01
C GLY A 9 -29.72 -39.63 -36.66
N SER A 10 -29.28 -40.38 -35.66
CA SER A 10 -29.68 -40.21 -34.27
C SER A 10 -29.27 -38.81 -33.81
N GLN A 11 -30.24 -37.88 -33.75
CA GLN A 11 -30.07 -36.66 -32.97
C GLN A 11 -29.96 -37.08 -31.51
N ALA A 12 -28.73 -37.15 -31.01
CA ALA A 12 -28.45 -37.38 -29.61
C ALA A 12 -29.16 -36.28 -28.79
N GLY A 13 -30.01 -36.71 -27.87
CA GLY A 13 -30.95 -35.87 -27.15
C GLY A 13 -30.28 -34.71 -26.42
N GLN A 14 -30.48 -33.51 -26.94
CA GLN A 14 -30.15 -32.28 -26.25
C GLN A 14 -31.24 -32.01 -25.22
N ARG A 15 -31.03 -32.48 -23.98
CA ARG A 15 -31.95 -32.22 -22.87
C ARG A 15 -31.19 -32.00 -21.56
N GLY A 16 -31.26 -30.77 -21.07
CA GLY A 16 -31.49 -30.53 -19.64
C GLY A 16 -30.27 -30.31 -18.76
N SER A 17 -29.40 -29.34 -19.07
CA SER A 17 -28.51 -28.76 -18.05
C SER A 17 -28.33 -27.25 -18.15
N THR A 18 -29.03 -26.54 -19.05
CA THR A 18 -28.77 -25.10 -19.29
C THR A 18 -28.98 -24.24 -18.04
N LEU A 19 -30.02 -24.51 -17.26
CA LEU A 19 -30.31 -23.74 -16.04
C LEU A 19 -29.29 -24.03 -14.93
N THR A 20 -28.87 -25.29 -14.77
CA THR A 20 -27.84 -25.66 -13.79
C THR A 20 -26.45 -25.17 -14.20
N GLU A 21 -26.13 -25.19 -15.50
CA GLU A 21 -24.87 -24.68 -16.05
C GLU A 21 -24.74 -23.17 -15.86
N VAL A 22 -25.83 -22.42 -16.07
CA VAL A 22 -25.86 -20.97 -15.77
C VAL A 22 -25.75 -20.72 -14.28
N MET A 23 -26.46 -21.44 -13.42
CA MET A 23 -26.36 -21.28 -11.97
C MET A 23 -24.93 -21.57 -11.46
N VAL A 24 -24.32 -22.66 -11.92
CA VAL A 24 -22.93 -23.00 -11.58
C VAL A 24 -21.97 -21.94 -12.10
N SER A 25 -22.16 -21.44 -13.33
CA SER A 25 -21.35 -20.37 -13.90
C SER A 25 -21.46 -19.07 -13.09
N VAL A 26 -22.67 -18.67 -12.68
CA VAL A 26 -22.90 -17.48 -11.84
C VAL A 26 -22.25 -17.65 -10.47
N VAL A 27 -22.33 -18.84 -9.86
CA VAL A 27 -21.69 -19.11 -8.57
C VAL A 27 -20.17 -19.04 -8.69
N LEU A 28 -19.57 -19.72 -9.67
CA LEU A 28 -18.13 -19.70 -9.89
C LEU A 28 -17.63 -18.29 -10.21
N PHE A 29 -18.38 -17.54 -11.03
CA PHE A 29 -18.08 -16.15 -11.33
C PHE A 29 -18.15 -15.27 -10.07
N SER A 30 -19.18 -15.45 -9.25
CA SER A 30 -19.33 -14.70 -7.99
C SER A 30 -18.19 -14.97 -7.02
N VAL A 31 -17.77 -16.24 -6.88
CA VAL A 31 -16.60 -16.62 -6.08
C VAL A 31 -15.33 -15.95 -6.64
N GLY A 32 -15.18 -15.91 -7.97
CA GLY A 32 -14.08 -15.20 -8.64
C GLY A 32 -14.04 -13.71 -8.32
N VAL A 33 -15.19 -13.01 -8.40
CA VAL A 33 -15.30 -11.58 -8.10
C VAL A 33 -14.99 -11.27 -6.63
N ILE A 34 -15.45 -12.11 -5.69
CA ILE A 34 -15.13 -11.95 -4.26
C ILE A 34 -13.62 -12.15 -4.03
N GLY A 35 -13.02 -13.15 -4.68
CA GLY A 35 -11.58 -13.38 -4.62
C GLY A 35 -10.78 -12.17 -5.12
N LEU A 36 -11.20 -11.58 -6.24
CA LEU A 36 -10.58 -10.37 -6.79
C LEU A 36 -10.76 -9.16 -5.85
N MET A 37 -11.96 -8.98 -5.29
CA MET A 37 -12.24 -7.88 -4.36
C MET A 37 -11.34 -7.95 -3.12
N ARG A 38 -11.04 -9.15 -2.62
CA ARG A 38 -10.10 -9.34 -1.50
C ARG A 38 -8.69 -8.84 -1.86
N VAL A 39 -8.19 -9.17 -3.06
CA VAL A 39 -6.85 -8.74 -3.51
C VAL A 39 -6.80 -7.22 -3.75
N LEU A 40 -7.84 -6.65 -4.35
CA LEU A 40 -7.92 -5.20 -4.55
C LEU A 40 -8.00 -4.45 -3.20
N GLY A 41 -8.68 -5.04 -2.20
CA GLY A 41 -8.75 -4.48 -0.86
C GLY A 41 -7.39 -4.35 -0.16
N THR A 42 -6.49 -5.33 -0.33
CA THR A 42 -5.13 -5.25 0.24
C THR A 42 -4.26 -4.25 -0.52
N ALA A 43 -4.36 -4.21 -1.84
CA ALA A 43 -3.59 -3.25 -2.67
C ALA A 43 -3.90 -1.78 -2.32
N VAL A 44 -5.17 -1.47 -1.99
CA VAL A 44 -5.56 -0.12 -1.56
C VAL A 44 -4.94 0.24 -0.20
N GLN A 45 -4.91 -0.68 0.75
CA GLN A 45 -4.27 -0.46 2.06
C GLN A 45 -2.75 -0.26 1.91
N ASP A 46 -2.11 -1.07 1.06
CA ASP A 46 -0.68 -0.96 0.79
C ASP A 46 -0.35 0.42 0.19
N THR A 47 -1.17 0.91 -0.74
CA THR A 47 -1.01 2.24 -1.34
C THR A 47 -1.06 3.35 -0.28
N GLY A 48 -2.00 3.28 0.67
CA GLY A 48 -2.06 4.22 1.78
C GLY A 48 -0.81 4.16 2.67
N SER A 49 -0.31 2.96 2.95
CA SER A 49 0.93 2.78 3.73
C SER A 49 2.16 3.38 3.04
N LEU A 50 2.24 3.26 1.71
CA LEU A 50 3.30 3.86 0.90
C LEU A 50 3.21 5.38 0.90
N GLN A 51 1.99 5.93 0.85
CA GLN A 51 1.78 7.37 0.91
C GLN A 51 2.32 7.96 2.22
N TYR A 52 2.00 7.36 3.37
CA TYR A 52 2.53 7.83 4.66
C TYR A 52 4.07 7.77 4.72
N ARG A 53 4.67 6.70 4.17
CA ARG A 53 6.13 6.59 4.08
C ARG A 53 6.75 7.67 3.20
N ALA A 54 6.13 7.95 2.06
CA ALA A 54 6.58 9.00 1.15
C ALA A 54 6.48 10.39 1.79
N THR A 55 5.36 10.69 2.47
CA THR A 55 5.19 11.96 3.21
C THR A 55 6.23 12.09 4.32
N ALA A 56 6.50 11.02 5.07
CA ALA A 56 7.53 11.02 6.10
C ALA A 56 8.93 11.26 5.53
N ALA A 57 9.27 10.64 4.39
CA ALA A 57 10.54 10.86 3.71
C ALA A 57 10.70 12.33 3.29
N THR A 58 9.71 12.89 2.61
CA THR A 58 9.74 14.30 2.18
C THR A 58 9.87 15.27 3.36
N LEU A 59 9.19 15.01 4.49
CA LEU A 59 9.35 15.83 5.70
C LEU A 59 10.75 15.72 6.30
N ALA A 60 11.33 14.51 6.34
CA ALA A 60 12.67 14.29 6.85
C ALA A 60 13.72 15.00 5.98
N ASP A 61 13.59 14.88 4.66
CA ASP A 61 14.48 15.52 3.69
C ASP A 61 14.40 17.05 3.76
N THR A 62 13.18 17.60 3.88
CA THR A 62 12.98 19.04 4.06
C THR A 62 13.61 19.52 5.37
N ALA A 63 13.46 18.78 6.46
CA ALA A 63 14.06 19.13 7.75
C ALA A 63 15.60 19.10 7.69
N ILE A 64 16.18 18.08 7.05
CA ILE A 64 17.63 18.00 6.83
C ILE A 64 18.10 19.16 5.95
N GLY A 65 17.38 19.48 4.87
CA GLY A 65 17.69 20.61 4.00
C GLY A 65 17.72 21.95 4.74
N GLN A 66 16.77 22.18 5.66
CA GLN A 66 16.76 23.37 6.52
C GLN A 66 17.98 23.41 7.44
N MET A 67 18.36 22.29 8.05
CA MET A 67 19.55 22.18 8.89
C MET A 67 20.86 22.37 8.11
N TRP A 68 20.91 22.01 6.84
CA TRP A 68 22.06 22.28 5.97
C TRP A 68 22.26 23.77 5.69
N VAL A 69 21.16 24.52 5.57
CA VAL A 69 21.16 25.97 5.38
C VAL A 69 21.56 26.66 6.70
N ASP A 70 20.99 26.24 7.83
CA ASP A 70 21.30 26.77 9.17
C ASP A 70 22.29 25.89 9.94
N ARG A 71 23.36 25.47 9.27
CA ARG A 71 24.37 24.56 9.84
C ARG A 71 25.13 25.12 11.04
N GLY A 72 25.08 26.43 11.25
CA GLY A 72 25.69 27.09 12.41
C GLY A 72 24.89 26.89 13.70
N ASN A 73 23.63 26.48 13.59
CA ASN A 73 22.69 26.41 14.70
C ASN A 73 22.02 25.02 14.85
N LEU A 74 22.70 23.95 14.41
CA LEU A 74 22.22 22.57 14.52
C LEU A 74 21.67 22.19 15.91
N PRO A 75 22.27 22.61 17.05
CA PRO A 75 21.73 22.28 18.37
C PRO A 75 20.31 22.79 18.61
N ALA A 76 19.89 23.89 17.96
CA ALA A 76 18.54 24.43 18.11
C ALA A 76 17.45 23.58 17.42
N TYR A 77 17.85 22.69 16.51
CA TYR A 77 16.94 21.79 15.81
C TYR A 77 16.70 20.46 16.54
N VAL A 78 17.40 20.21 17.66
CA VAL A 78 17.21 19.00 18.46
C VAL A 78 15.82 19.00 19.08
N THR A 79 15.02 17.98 18.78
CA THR A 79 13.68 17.86 19.36
C THR A 79 13.37 16.43 19.77
N ALA A 80 12.65 16.28 20.88
CA ALA A 80 12.18 15.02 21.42
C ALA A 80 10.67 14.87 21.22
N GLY A 81 10.23 14.70 19.96
CA GLY A 81 8.86 14.27 19.65
C GLY A 81 7.90 15.40 19.30
N THR A 82 8.26 16.28 18.37
CA THR A 82 7.33 17.28 17.82
C THR A 82 6.20 16.59 17.07
N ALA A 83 4.94 16.99 17.31
CA ALA A 83 3.81 16.47 16.54
C ALA A 83 3.96 16.78 15.04
N VAL A 84 3.64 15.79 14.22
CA VAL A 84 3.62 15.88 12.74
C VAL A 84 2.18 15.66 12.29
N PRO A 85 1.37 16.73 12.14
CA PRO A 85 -0.05 16.62 11.84
C PRO A 85 -0.35 16.00 10.46
N GLU A 86 0.63 15.99 9.55
CA GLU A 86 0.53 15.39 8.22
C GLU A 86 0.51 13.85 8.28
N LEU A 87 0.84 13.25 9.43
CA LEU A 87 0.87 11.81 9.64
C LEU A 87 -0.04 11.40 10.82
N PRO A 88 -0.79 10.30 10.71
CA PRO A 88 -1.61 9.79 11.81
C PRO A 88 -0.76 9.43 13.03
N ASN A 89 -1.03 10.06 14.19
CA ASN A 89 -0.21 9.96 15.40
C ASN A 89 1.28 10.22 15.12
N GLY A 90 1.55 11.15 14.21
CA GLY A 90 2.89 11.49 13.73
C GLY A 90 3.72 12.22 14.78
N SER A 91 4.98 11.83 14.91
CA SER A 91 5.95 12.54 15.75
C SER A 91 7.34 12.55 15.11
N ARG A 92 8.07 13.65 15.29
CA ARG A 92 9.43 13.85 14.80
C ARG A 92 10.41 14.01 15.95
N VAL A 93 11.50 13.25 15.88
CA VAL A 93 12.65 13.36 16.78
C VAL A 93 13.86 13.73 15.94
N VAL A 94 14.60 14.74 16.39
CA VAL A 94 15.86 15.15 15.77
C VAL A 94 16.95 15.04 16.82
N THR A 95 18.00 14.29 16.51
CA THR A 95 19.18 14.19 17.36
C THR A 95 20.42 14.65 16.60
N VAL A 96 21.31 15.35 17.29
CA VAL A 96 22.57 15.84 16.73
C VAL A 96 23.72 15.28 17.58
N ALA A 97 24.65 14.58 16.93
CA ALA A 97 25.83 13.99 17.53
C ALA A 97 27.07 14.47 16.75
N GLY A 98 27.70 15.55 17.23
CA GLY A 98 28.75 16.25 16.48
C GLY A 98 28.20 16.78 15.16
N ASN A 99 28.76 16.32 14.04
CA ASN A 99 28.31 16.69 12.69
C ASN A 99 27.20 15.76 12.15
N ILE A 100 26.79 14.74 12.89
CA ILE A 100 25.78 13.78 12.44
C ILE A 100 24.43 14.20 12.97
N VAL A 101 23.51 14.47 12.05
CA VAL A 101 22.11 14.77 12.33
C VAL A 101 21.27 13.56 11.95
N THR A 102 20.45 13.09 12.89
CA THR A 102 19.49 12.01 12.65
C THR A 102 18.08 12.57 12.82
N VAL A 103 17.28 12.49 11.76
CA VAL A 103 15.85 12.84 11.79
C VAL A 103 15.06 11.54 11.74
N ALA A 104 14.27 11.28 12.77
CA ALA A 104 13.37 10.14 12.86
C ALA A 104 11.93 10.64 12.90
N ILE A 105 11.10 10.12 12.01
CA ILE A 105 9.66 10.41 11.95
C ILE A 105 8.93 9.10 12.18
N SER A 106 8.09 9.07 13.21
CA SER A 106 7.22 7.94 13.55
C SER A 106 5.77 8.28 13.29
N TRP A 107 4.98 7.31 12.84
CA TRP A 107 3.53 7.44 12.68
C TRP A 107 2.86 6.08 12.88
N GLN A 108 1.57 6.08 13.19
CA GLN A 108 0.79 4.85 13.30
C GLN A 108 -0.45 4.97 12.41
N ALA A 109 -0.45 4.24 11.29
CA ALA A 109 -1.58 4.22 10.37
C ALA A 109 -2.86 3.74 11.08
N PRO A 110 -4.05 4.22 10.67
CA PRO A 110 -5.31 3.77 11.24
C PRO A 110 -5.45 2.25 11.12
N GLY A 111 -5.66 1.56 12.25
CA GLY A 111 -5.76 0.10 12.30
C GLY A 111 -4.42 -0.67 12.34
N ALA A 112 -3.27 0.01 12.29
CA ALA A 112 -1.98 -0.64 12.46
C ALA A 112 -1.73 -1.02 13.92
N ALA A 113 -1.29 -2.25 14.18
CA ALA A 113 -0.99 -2.74 15.53
C ALA A 113 0.27 -2.10 16.15
N ALA A 114 1.19 -1.59 15.30
CA ALA A 114 2.43 -0.96 15.73
C ALA A 114 2.72 0.31 14.93
N ALA A 115 3.45 1.24 15.54
CA ALA A 115 3.95 2.42 14.87
C ALA A 115 5.03 2.06 13.84
N SER A 116 5.00 2.74 12.69
CA SER A 116 6.05 2.75 11.69
C SER A 116 7.04 3.89 11.97
N THR A 117 8.28 3.75 11.54
CA THR A 117 9.31 4.79 11.67
C THR A 117 10.13 4.88 10.41
N HIS A 118 10.40 6.11 9.97
CA HIS A 118 11.32 6.45 8.91
C HIS A 118 12.46 7.28 9.50
N ARG A 119 13.71 6.91 9.24
CA ARG A 119 14.89 7.58 9.77
C ARG A 119 15.85 7.93 8.65
N VAL A 120 16.27 9.19 8.63
CA VAL A 120 17.30 9.70 7.71
C VAL A 120 18.43 10.26 8.55
N THR A 121 19.67 10.00 8.12
CA THR A 121 20.87 10.49 8.78
C THR A 121 21.70 11.28 7.78
N ALA A 122 22.13 12.47 8.15
CA ALA A 122 22.98 13.33 7.34
C ALA A 122 24.22 13.74 8.14
N THR A 123 25.36 13.86 7.46
CA THR A 123 26.56 14.46 8.04
C THR A 123 26.66 15.90 7.54
N ILE A 124 26.48 16.86 8.43
CA ILE A 124 26.52 18.29 8.15
C ILE A 124 27.85 18.83 8.66
N VAL A 125 28.78 19.10 7.73
CA VAL A 125 30.09 19.67 8.03
C VAL A 125 30.03 21.20 7.86
N GLY A 126 30.36 21.93 8.91
CA GLY A 126 30.62 23.37 8.86
C GLY A 126 31.99 23.61 8.24
N ASN A 127 32.10 24.65 7.40
CA ASN A 127 33.37 25.08 6.82
C ASN A 127 34.25 25.76 7.88
#